data_AF-A0A1J5LL21-F1
#
_entry.id   AF-A0A1J5LL21-F1
#
_cell.length_a   1.000
_cell.length_b   1.000
_cell.length_c   1.000
_cell.angle_alpha   90.00
_cell.angle_beta   90.00
_cell.angle_gamma   90.00
#
_symmetry.space_group_name_H-M   'P 1'
#
loop_
_entity.id
_entity.type
_entity.pdbx_description
1 polymer ?
#
loop_
_entity_poly.entity_id
_entity_poly.type
_entity_poly.pdbx_seq_one_letter_code
_entity_poly.pdbx_strand_id
1 'polypeptide(L)'
;MVVIPISWAVGKNFITDASTEIYGYIPQEADIVVEINNRNFISEIMYQRIYNEDYVNNTVEVEEEDIPTGIDYFSKVILFREQWAEESVWIGIVAVNNDSEFRNFVEEKIDDSHIVFGDDHAIIQLTASSDQAAMDEHLKNIANKKTKPFTARVDLRTKFDKDKEINCFLIPQSRSHVNNQIAEGVLSMDFHYDHIDIDGDFTTVHDFVGTPFTKYPLNEDVALSLRSSLNVFNSIWWFSKEQIEDVPEYDQIAIDYDGVALRICDKNWGYPFPFKSFPEMQMQFDYSQPEQWKQFMAEVINEEKVRIDTITNSLITEQGAFFKYDLTDNAFQLSRAGTNFKADESENLYFDFQMKFEQLISNTVVEIDEENPPTAMESALISMAMEGEIEGLHTFDNIEQVRFKMMEDGEEKIKAEGHVQMKNRDGQSIVEGMYFITEALFYIKAFLTPAPTSDPDPVVITEEAPSDTISDTAIQ
;
A
#
# COMPACT_ATOMS: atom_id res chain seq x y z
N MET A 1 36.21 9.33 -34.53
CA MET A 1 35.17 10.39 -34.53
C MET A 1 33.94 9.91 -33.74
N VAL A 2 34.16 9.35 -32.54
CA VAL A 2 33.13 8.70 -31.69
C VAL A 2 32.92 9.46 -30.38
N VAL A 3 33.84 10.38 -30.05
CA VAL A 3 33.80 11.20 -28.83
C VAL A 3 32.60 12.14 -28.82
N ILE A 4 32.23 12.77 -29.95
CA ILE A 4 31.12 13.73 -29.99
C ILE A 4 29.75 13.05 -29.75
N PRO A 5 29.41 11.92 -30.41
CA PRO A 5 28.17 11.19 -30.11
C PRO A 5 28.09 10.68 -28.67
N ILE A 6 29.19 10.15 -28.11
CA ILE A 6 29.23 9.68 -26.72
C ILE A 6 29.08 10.85 -25.75
N SER A 7 29.84 11.93 -25.93
CA SER A 7 29.73 13.12 -25.07
C SER A 7 28.36 13.79 -25.19
N TRP A 8 27.72 13.73 -26.36
CA TRP A 8 26.34 14.20 -26.54
C TRP A 8 25.33 13.29 -25.84
N ALA A 9 25.48 11.97 -25.95
CA ALA A 9 24.60 11.01 -25.25
C ALA A 9 24.75 11.12 -23.73
N VAL A 10 25.98 11.19 -23.22
CA VAL A 10 26.26 11.43 -21.79
C VAL A 10 25.70 12.79 -21.37
N GLY A 11 25.93 13.83 -22.18
CA GLY A 11 25.39 15.16 -21.93
C GLY A 11 23.86 15.18 -21.84
N LYS A 12 23.19 14.59 -22.83
CA LYS A 12 21.73 14.56 -22.94
C LYS A 12 21.09 13.70 -21.84
N ASN A 13 21.63 12.51 -21.59
CA ASN A 13 20.97 11.52 -20.76
C ASN A 13 21.41 11.58 -19.29
N PHE A 14 22.57 12.19 -18.99
CA PHE A 14 23.13 12.23 -17.62
C PHE A 14 23.49 13.63 -17.13
N ILE A 15 23.65 14.64 -18.00
CA ILE A 15 23.97 16.03 -17.57
C ILE A 15 22.77 16.99 -17.66
N THR A 16 21.96 16.97 -18.71
CA THR A 16 20.87 17.96 -18.91
C THR A 16 19.56 17.50 -18.29
N ASP A 17 18.84 18.30 -17.51
CA ASP A 17 17.55 17.92 -16.90
C ASP A 17 16.57 17.20 -17.84
N ALA A 18 15.83 16.21 -17.32
CA ALA A 18 14.79 15.52 -18.07
C ALA A 18 13.66 16.47 -18.49
N SER A 19 13.04 16.23 -19.65
CA SER A 19 11.94 17.06 -20.15
C SER A 19 10.75 17.06 -19.19
N THR A 20 10.13 18.23 -19.01
CA THR A 20 8.90 18.39 -18.21
C THR A 20 7.64 18.40 -19.07
N GLU A 21 7.75 18.10 -20.37
CA GLU A 21 6.60 18.06 -21.29
C GLU A 21 5.57 16.99 -20.90
N ILE A 22 6.01 15.93 -20.22
CA ILE A 22 5.16 14.86 -19.70
C ILE A 22 4.04 15.38 -18.80
N TYR A 23 4.27 16.46 -18.05
CA TYR A 23 3.23 17.07 -17.19
C TYR A 23 2.04 17.64 -17.99
N GLY A 24 2.22 17.90 -19.28
CA GLY A 24 1.14 18.34 -20.16
C GLY A 24 0.06 17.29 -20.40
N TYR A 25 0.35 16.02 -20.09
CA TYR A 25 -0.59 14.90 -20.20
C TYR A 25 -1.31 14.59 -18.88
N ILE A 26 -1.03 15.31 -17.80
CA ILE A 26 -1.72 15.09 -16.53
C ILE A 26 -2.98 15.97 -16.53
N PRO A 27 -4.19 15.40 -16.39
CA PRO A 27 -5.42 16.20 -16.34
C PRO A 27 -5.55 16.98 -15.03
N GLN A 28 -6.30 18.08 -15.05
CA GLN A 28 -6.55 18.92 -13.87
C GLN A 28 -7.23 18.19 -12.70
N GLU A 29 -8.06 17.20 -13.04
CA GLU A 29 -8.88 16.44 -12.07
C GLU A 29 -8.09 15.36 -11.33
N ALA A 30 -6.80 15.16 -11.68
CA ALA A 30 -5.94 14.27 -10.95
C ALA A 30 -5.82 14.72 -9.48
N ASP A 31 -5.93 13.78 -8.55
CA ASP A 31 -5.84 14.04 -7.11
C ASP A 31 -4.56 13.49 -6.48
N ILE A 32 -3.93 12.51 -7.14
CA ILE A 32 -2.58 12.04 -6.83
C ILE A 32 -1.75 12.08 -8.10
N VAL A 33 -0.53 12.62 -7.99
CA VAL A 33 0.48 12.59 -9.05
C VAL A 33 1.80 12.13 -8.44
N VAL A 34 2.33 11.01 -8.93
CA VAL A 34 3.64 10.47 -8.57
C VAL A 34 4.57 10.61 -9.78
N GLU A 35 5.72 11.23 -9.55
CA GLU A 35 6.84 11.23 -10.49
C GLU A 35 7.92 10.26 -10.00
N ILE A 36 8.35 9.39 -10.91
CA ILE A 36 9.53 8.55 -10.74
C ILE A 36 10.60 9.10 -11.69
N ASN A 37 11.69 9.59 -11.12
CA ASN A 37 12.83 10.11 -11.84
C ASN A 37 13.80 8.98 -12.21
N ASN A 38 13.43 8.19 -13.22
CA ASN A 38 14.21 7.02 -13.66
C ASN A 38 15.69 7.31 -13.91
N ARG A 39 16.04 8.54 -14.27
CA ARG A 39 17.44 8.88 -14.49
C ARG A 39 18.27 8.82 -13.22
N ASN A 40 17.73 9.25 -12.08
CA ASN A 40 18.46 9.16 -10.81
C ASN A 40 18.70 7.68 -10.47
N PHE A 41 17.66 6.85 -10.63
CA PHE A 41 17.76 5.39 -10.51
C PHE A 41 18.82 4.78 -11.45
N ILE A 42 18.77 5.08 -12.75
CA ILE A 42 19.71 4.54 -13.74
C ILE A 42 21.14 5.02 -13.47
N SER A 43 21.32 6.29 -13.11
CA SER A 43 22.63 6.85 -12.78
C SER A 43 23.25 6.09 -11.60
N GLU A 44 22.45 5.80 -10.56
CA GLU A 44 22.93 5.07 -9.40
C GLU A 44 23.18 3.59 -9.71
N ILE A 45 22.26 2.91 -10.41
CA ILE A 45 22.47 1.51 -10.84
C ILE A 45 23.76 1.39 -11.65
N MET A 46 24.02 2.33 -12.57
CA MET A 46 25.27 2.34 -13.35
C MET A 46 26.50 2.59 -12.48
N TYR A 47 26.41 3.48 -11.49
CA TYR A 47 27.50 3.69 -10.52
C TYR A 47 27.78 2.40 -9.73
N GLN A 48 26.74 1.75 -9.20
CA GLN A 48 26.86 0.51 -8.45
C GLN A 48 27.40 -0.64 -9.32
N ARG A 49 26.99 -0.75 -10.59
CA ARG A 49 27.54 -1.74 -11.52
C ARG A 49 29.03 -1.55 -11.81
N ILE A 50 29.53 -0.32 -11.75
CA ILE A 50 30.95 -0.01 -12.01
C ILE A 50 31.81 -0.25 -10.76
N TYR A 51 31.31 0.13 -9.58
CA TYR A 51 32.11 0.17 -8.35
C TYR A 51 31.81 -0.95 -7.36
N ASN A 52 30.62 -1.56 -7.42
CA ASN A 52 30.12 -2.60 -6.52
C ASN A 52 29.43 -3.74 -7.31
N GLU A 53 30.04 -4.16 -8.42
CA GLU A 53 29.50 -5.14 -9.38
C GLU A 53 29.05 -6.46 -8.71
N ASP A 54 29.86 -7.01 -7.81
CA ASP A 54 29.56 -8.25 -7.10
C ASP A 54 28.28 -8.14 -6.26
N TYR A 55 28.02 -6.98 -5.65
CA TYR A 55 26.78 -6.74 -4.89
C TYR A 55 25.57 -6.72 -5.84
N VAL A 56 25.64 -5.94 -6.92
CA VAL A 56 24.52 -5.84 -7.89
C VAL A 56 24.20 -7.19 -8.52
N ASN A 57 25.20 -7.96 -8.95
CA ASN A 57 24.99 -9.25 -9.60
C ASN A 57 24.43 -10.33 -8.66
N ASN A 58 24.65 -10.20 -7.34
CA ASN A 58 24.10 -11.13 -6.35
C ASN A 58 22.69 -10.74 -5.89
N THR A 59 22.32 -9.46 -6.00
CA THR A 59 21.03 -8.94 -5.52
C THR A 59 19.99 -8.76 -6.63
N VAL A 60 20.41 -8.44 -7.85
CA VAL A 60 19.51 -8.22 -8.99
C VAL A 60 19.73 -9.31 -10.02
N GLU A 61 18.71 -10.14 -10.25
CA GLU A 61 18.69 -11.04 -11.40
C GLU A 61 18.52 -10.22 -12.68
N VAL A 62 19.56 -10.20 -13.51
CA VAL A 62 19.50 -9.59 -14.83
C VAL A 62 19.22 -10.69 -15.85
N GLU A 63 18.02 -10.74 -16.40
CA GLU A 63 17.74 -11.58 -17.57
C GLU A 63 18.64 -11.11 -18.73
N GLU A 64 19.36 -12.04 -19.36
CA GLU A 64 20.32 -11.74 -20.44
C GLU A 64 19.65 -11.34 -21.77
N GLU A 65 18.32 -11.45 -21.88
CA GLU A 65 17.60 -11.10 -23.10
C GLU A 65 17.32 -9.59 -23.16
N ASP A 66 17.79 -8.96 -24.23
CA ASP A 66 17.51 -7.57 -24.55
C ASP A 66 16.03 -7.48 -24.97
N ILE A 67 15.13 -7.17 -24.03
CA ILE A 67 13.69 -7.04 -24.31
C ILE A 67 13.47 -5.67 -24.97
N PRO A 68 13.08 -5.61 -26.26
CA PRO A 68 12.83 -4.34 -26.92
C PRO A 68 11.49 -3.77 -26.44
N THR A 69 11.54 -2.96 -25.38
CA THR A 69 10.33 -2.40 -24.76
C THR A 69 9.79 -1.16 -25.48
N GLY A 70 10.57 -0.52 -26.36
CA GLY A 70 10.21 0.75 -27.00
C GLY A 70 10.16 1.96 -26.04
N ILE A 71 10.52 1.80 -24.76
CA ILE A 71 10.50 2.86 -23.73
C ILE A 71 11.75 3.76 -23.85
N ASP A 72 11.61 5.05 -23.56
CA ASP A 72 12.75 5.91 -23.21
C ASP A 72 13.02 5.85 -21.70
N TYR A 73 13.93 4.97 -21.30
CA TYR A 73 14.30 4.75 -19.90
C TYR A 73 14.89 6.00 -19.22
N PHE A 74 15.42 6.96 -19.98
CA PHE A 74 15.99 8.19 -19.42
C PHE A 74 14.93 9.29 -19.20
N SER A 75 13.68 9.02 -19.56
CA SER A 75 12.55 9.89 -19.27
C SER A 75 11.97 9.62 -17.88
N LYS A 76 11.18 10.59 -17.39
CA LYS A 76 10.38 10.43 -16.17
C LYS A 76 9.20 9.50 -16.44
N VAL A 77 8.79 8.77 -15.42
CA VAL A 77 7.51 8.06 -15.39
C VAL A 77 6.56 8.84 -14.50
N ILE A 78 5.33 9.05 -14.98
CA ILE A 78 4.28 9.67 -14.18
C ILE A 78 3.19 8.64 -13.95
N LEU A 79 2.78 8.49 -12.70
CA LEU A 79 1.56 7.79 -12.31
C LEU A 79 0.60 8.83 -11.75
N PHE A 80 -0.65 8.82 -12.17
CA PHE A 80 -1.65 9.68 -11.56
C PHE A 80 -2.96 8.93 -11.35
N ARG A 81 -3.71 9.41 -10.37
CA ARG A 81 -5.05 8.90 -10.05
C ARG A 81 -6.07 9.97 -10.38
N GLU A 82 -7.18 9.54 -10.95
CA GLU A 82 -8.41 10.32 -11.03
C GLU A 82 -9.51 9.63 -10.25
N GLN A 83 -10.33 10.44 -9.57
CA GLN A 83 -11.54 9.99 -8.91
C GLN A 83 -12.74 10.20 -9.84
N TRP A 84 -13.35 9.10 -10.23
CA TRP A 84 -14.61 9.06 -10.98
C TRP A 84 -15.76 8.76 -10.01
N ALA A 85 -17.01 8.88 -10.47
CA ALA A 85 -18.18 8.90 -9.60
C ALA A 85 -18.29 7.70 -8.65
N GLU A 86 -17.91 6.50 -9.10
CA GLU A 86 -17.98 5.26 -8.32
C GLU A 86 -16.65 4.49 -8.31
N GLU A 87 -15.56 5.07 -8.82
CA GLU A 87 -14.28 4.39 -8.96
C GLU A 87 -13.08 5.32 -8.93
N SER A 88 -11.91 4.78 -8.58
CA SER A 88 -10.63 5.44 -8.75
C SER A 88 -9.84 4.74 -9.84
N VAL A 89 -9.31 5.51 -10.78
CA VAL A 89 -8.55 4.96 -11.91
C VAL A 89 -7.12 5.47 -11.88
N TRP A 90 -6.17 4.54 -11.96
CA TRP A 90 -4.76 4.82 -12.09
C TRP A 90 -4.33 4.78 -13.54
N ILE A 91 -3.54 5.78 -13.94
CA ILE A 91 -3.03 5.95 -15.30
C ILE A 91 -1.52 6.21 -15.22
N GLY A 92 -0.77 5.55 -16.09
CA GLY A 92 0.67 5.73 -16.27
C GLY A 92 0.98 6.50 -17.55
N ILE A 93 2.02 7.33 -17.50
CA ILE A 93 2.57 8.02 -18.66
C ILE A 93 4.07 7.72 -18.72
N VAL A 94 4.52 7.28 -19.89
CA VAL A 94 5.94 6.98 -20.16
C VAL A 94 6.33 7.57 -21.51
N ALA A 95 7.56 8.08 -21.64
CA ALA A 95 8.06 8.45 -22.95
C ALA A 95 8.46 7.20 -23.74
N VAL A 96 8.22 7.24 -25.05
CA VAL A 96 8.45 6.09 -25.94
C VAL A 96 9.34 6.51 -27.11
N ASN A 97 10.27 5.62 -27.46
CA ASN A 97 11.10 5.74 -28.66
C ASN A 97 10.47 5.00 -29.86
N ASN A 98 9.60 4.02 -29.60
CA ASN A 98 8.93 3.23 -30.62
C ASN A 98 7.56 2.72 -30.13
N ASP A 99 6.49 3.35 -30.59
CA ASP A 99 5.10 3.00 -30.24
C ASP A 99 4.73 1.54 -30.51
N SER A 100 5.25 0.97 -31.60
CA SER A 100 4.89 -0.40 -32.00
C SER A 100 5.56 -1.45 -31.12
N GLU A 101 6.83 -1.22 -30.77
CA GLU A 101 7.54 -2.08 -29.79
C GLU A 101 6.91 -1.97 -28.41
N PHE A 102 6.59 -0.75 -27.97
CA PHE A 102 5.94 -0.53 -26.68
C PHE A 102 4.57 -1.20 -26.59
N ARG A 103 3.74 -1.06 -27.63
CA ARG A 103 2.44 -1.73 -27.70
C ARG A 103 2.58 -3.24 -27.58
N ASN A 104 3.48 -3.86 -28.35
CA ASN A 104 3.70 -5.30 -28.29
C ASN A 104 4.18 -5.73 -26.89
N PHE A 105 5.11 -4.99 -26.29
CA PHE A 105 5.63 -5.28 -24.96
C PHE A 105 4.51 -5.29 -23.89
N VAL A 106 3.60 -4.31 -23.93
CA VAL A 106 2.49 -4.25 -22.98
C VAL A 106 1.45 -5.33 -23.26
N GLU A 107 1.06 -5.53 -24.52
CA GLU A 107 0.07 -6.54 -24.92
C GLU A 107 0.54 -7.98 -24.64
N GLU A 108 1.86 -8.23 -24.58
CA GLU A 108 2.42 -9.52 -24.15
C GLU A 108 2.35 -9.76 -22.64
N LYS A 109 2.27 -8.70 -21.83
CA LYS A 109 2.37 -8.76 -20.37
C LYS A 109 1.04 -8.50 -19.65
N ILE A 110 0.14 -7.74 -20.29
CA ILE A 110 -1.12 -7.28 -19.72
C ILE A 110 -2.25 -7.62 -20.69
N ASP A 111 -3.11 -8.55 -20.28
CA ASP A 111 -4.35 -8.84 -20.98
C ASP A 111 -5.28 -7.62 -20.97
N ASP A 112 -5.95 -7.35 -22.10
CA ASP A 112 -6.87 -6.22 -22.28
C ASP A 112 -6.23 -4.85 -21.98
N SER A 113 -5.01 -4.62 -22.48
CA SER A 113 -4.31 -3.36 -22.27
C SER A 113 -4.95 -2.18 -23.05
N HIS A 114 -5.25 -1.10 -22.34
CA HIS A 114 -5.77 0.14 -22.92
C HIS A 114 -4.66 1.20 -22.98
N ILE A 115 -4.16 1.44 -24.20
CA ILE A 115 -3.02 2.32 -24.46
C ILE A 115 -3.34 3.28 -25.61
N VAL A 116 -3.04 4.56 -25.39
CA VAL A 116 -3.08 5.61 -26.41
C VAL A 116 -1.73 6.32 -26.49
N PHE A 117 -1.42 6.87 -27.66
CA PHE A 117 -0.17 7.56 -27.90
C PHE A 117 -0.39 9.06 -28.11
N GLY A 118 0.37 9.86 -27.39
CA GLY A 118 0.58 11.29 -27.63
C GLY A 118 1.67 11.52 -28.68
N ASP A 119 2.42 12.62 -28.56
CA ASP A 119 3.47 12.97 -29.52
C ASP A 119 4.68 12.02 -29.38
N ASP A 120 5.25 11.94 -28.17
CA ASP A 120 6.40 11.08 -27.83
C ASP A 120 6.15 10.27 -26.53
N HIS A 121 4.88 10.11 -26.14
CA HIS A 121 4.49 9.51 -24.86
C HIS A 121 3.35 8.50 -25.05
N ALA A 122 3.42 7.38 -24.34
CA ALA A 122 2.32 6.44 -24.18
C ALA A 122 1.58 6.74 -22.87
N ILE A 123 0.25 6.66 -22.93
CA ILE A 123 -0.65 6.79 -21.77
C ILE A 123 -1.38 5.47 -21.62
N ILE A 124 -1.26 4.88 -20.43
CA ILE A 124 -1.65 3.49 -20.15
C ILE A 124 -2.61 3.48 -18.97
N GLN A 125 -3.76 2.83 -19.12
CA GLN A 125 -4.62 2.54 -17.99
C GLN A 125 -4.02 1.40 -17.15
N LEU A 126 -3.86 1.63 -15.85
CA LEU A 126 -3.28 0.66 -14.91
C LEU A 126 -4.33 -0.11 -14.10
N THR A 127 -5.54 0.43 -13.98
CA THR A 127 -6.66 -0.22 -13.28
C THR A 127 -7.90 -0.25 -14.16
N ALA A 128 -8.65 -1.35 -14.12
CA ALA A 128 -9.91 -1.48 -14.84
C ALA A 128 -10.94 -0.40 -14.46
N SER A 129 -11.77 -0.02 -15.43
CA SER A 129 -12.88 0.92 -15.29
C SER A 129 -14.22 0.21 -15.50
N SER A 130 -15.23 0.63 -14.75
CA SER A 130 -16.62 0.20 -14.89
C SER A 130 -17.28 0.75 -16.15
N ASP A 131 -16.79 1.85 -16.72
CA ASP A 131 -17.18 2.41 -18.02
C ASP A 131 -15.98 2.56 -18.95
N GLN A 132 -15.53 1.42 -19.47
CA GLN A 132 -14.34 1.37 -20.33
C GLN A 132 -14.47 2.22 -21.61
N ALA A 133 -15.69 2.42 -22.13
CA ALA A 133 -15.88 3.25 -23.33
C ALA A 133 -15.63 4.73 -23.04
N ALA A 134 -16.11 5.23 -21.89
CA ALA A 134 -15.80 6.58 -21.44
C ALA A 134 -14.31 6.76 -21.12
N MET A 135 -13.68 5.74 -20.50
CA MET A 135 -12.24 5.74 -20.22
C MET A 135 -11.42 5.84 -21.51
N ASP A 136 -11.71 5.02 -22.52
CA ASP A 136 -11.02 5.06 -23.82
C ASP A 136 -11.13 6.42 -24.51
N GLU A 137 -12.30 7.08 -24.42
CA GLU A 137 -12.49 8.43 -24.94
C GLU A 137 -11.66 9.46 -24.14
N HIS A 138 -11.65 9.34 -22.81
CA HIS A 138 -10.88 10.20 -21.93
C HIS A 138 -9.38 10.09 -22.21
N LEU A 139 -8.83 8.87 -22.27
CA LEU A 139 -7.42 8.63 -22.62
C LEU A 139 -7.07 9.30 -23.96
N LYS A 140 -7.91 9.16 -24.98
CA LYS A 140 -7.72 9.86 -26.27
C LYS A 140 -7.74 11.37 -26.11
N ASN A 141 -8.60 11.92 -25.25
CA ASN A 141 -8.63 13.36 -24.99
C ASN A 141 -7.35 13.84 -24.29
N ILE A 142 -6.79 13.04 -23.38
CA ILE A 142 -5.48 13.31 -22.76
C ILE A 142 -4.37 13.30 -23.81
N ALA A 143 -4.27 12.23 -24.62
CA ALA A 143 -3.26 12.09 -25.66
C ALA A 143 -3.28 13.27 -26.66
N ASN A 144 -4.48 13.74 -27.01
CA ASN A 144 -4.70 14.87 -27.89
C ASN A 144 -4.62 16.24 -27.18
N LYS A 145 -4.24 16.29 -25.90
CA LYS A 145 -4.14 17.51 -25.07
C LYS A 145 -5.43 18.35 -25.08
N LYS A 146 -6.59 17.68 -25.11
CA LYS A 146 -7.93 18.30 -25.06
C LYS A 146 -8.44 18.46 -23.63
N THR A 147 -7.89 17.70 -22.70
CA THR A 147 -8.13 17.88 -21.27
C THR A 147 -7.39 19.11 -20.77
N LYS A 148 -7.95 19.79 -19.77
CA LYS A 148 -7.26 20.91 -19.13
C LYS A 148 -6.09 20.33 -18.33
N PRO A 149 -4.85 20.82 -18.52
CA PRO A 149 -3.69 20.21 -17.87
C PRO A 149 -3.63 20.57 -16.39
N PHE A 150 -2.98 19.72 -15.60
CA PHE A 150 -2.76 19.90 -14.16
C PHE A 150 -1.97 21.16 -13.84
N THR A 151 -1.11 21.61 -14.76
CA THR A 151 -0.38 22.89 -14.68
C THR A 151 -1.28 24.12 -14.58
N ALA A 152 -2.56 24.00 -14.96
CA ALA A 152 -3.55 25.06 -14.75
C ALA A 152 -4.01 25.17 -13.28
N ARG A 153 -3.69 24.18 -12.43
CA ARG A 153 -3.96 24.13 -11.00
C ARG A 153 -2.67 24.35 -10.21
N VAL A 154 -1.64 23.54 -10.47
CA VAL A 154 -0.35 23.56 -9.75
C VAL A 154 0.79 23.39 -10.74
N ASP A 155 1.83 24.21 -10.61
CA ASP A 155 3.06 24.04 -11.38
C ASP A 155 4.00 23.04 -10.70
N LEU A 156 3.90 21.77 -11.10
CA LEU A 156 4.72 20.67 -10.57
C LEU A 156 6.23 20.93 -10.68
N ARG A 157 6.68 21.72 -11.67
CA ARG A 157 8.10 22.07 -11.84
C ARG A 157 8.67 22.87 -10.67
N THR A 158 7.79 23.52 -9.90
CA THR A 158 8.16 24.30 -8.71
C THR A 158 7.94 23.55 -7.41
N LYS A 159 7.27 22.40 -7.47
CA LYS A 159 6.90 21.58 -6.31
C LYS A 159 7.75 20.32 -6.20
N PHE A 160 8.05 19.68 -7.32
CA PHE A 160 8.88 18.48 -7.37
C PHE A 160 10.34 18.87 -7.39
N ASP A 161 11.11 18.25 -6.51
CA ASP A 161 12.55 18.36 -6.50
C ASP A 161 13.12 17.35 -7.50
N LYS A 162 13.78 17.88 -8.52
CA LYS A 162 14.37 17.07 -9.60
C LYS A 162 15.54 16.20 -9.12
N ASP A 163 16.12 16.52 -7.98
CA ASP A 163 17.24 15.76 -7.42
C ASP A 163 16.74 14.56 -6.61
N LYS A 164 15.42 14.46 -6.35
CA LYS A 164 14.79 13.35 -5.64
C LYS A 164 14.33 12.27 -6.62
N GLU A 165 14.47 11.01 -6.21
CA GLU A 165 14.10 9.84 -7.01
C GLU A 165 12.59 9.74 -7.23
N ILE A 166 11.80 9.99 -6.19
CA ILE A 166 10.34 9.96 -6.25
C ILE A 166 9.79 11.25 -5.69
N ASN A 167 8.84 11.85 -6.41
CA ASN A 167 8.07 12.98 -5.92
C ASN A 167 6.58 12.64 -5.99
N CYS A 168 5.80 13.14 -5.05
CA CYS A 168 4.37 12.90 -4.96
C CYS A 168 3.62 14.19 -4.64
N PHE A 169 2.54 14.46 -5.36
CA PHE A 169 1.58 15.52 -5.09
C PHE A 169 0.24 14.87 -4.70
N LEU A 170 -0.36 15.35 -3.62
CA LEU A 170 -1.56 14.75 -3.02
C LEU A 170 -2.61 15.82 -2.76
N ILE A 171 -3.85 15.53 -3.13
CA ILE A 171 -5.04 16.30 -2.77
C ILE A 171 -6.03 15.34 -2.11
N PRO A 172 -6.24 15.44 -0.79
CA PRO A 172 -7.24 14.65 -0.11
C PRO A 172 -8.65 14.94 -0.62
N GLN A 173 -9.43 13.90 -0.90
CA GLN A 173 -10.82 14.01 -1.37
C GLN A 173 -11.76 14.39 -0.22
N SER A 174 -12.49 15.50 -0.34
CA SER A 174 -13.46 15.91 0.68
C SER A 174 -14.80 15.19 0.47
N ARG A 175 -15.36 14.58 1.52
CA ARG A 175 -16.70 13.97 1.46
C ARG A 175 -17.77 14.93 1.96
N SER A 176 -19.03 14.65 1.63
CA SER A 176 -20.21 15.43 2.05
C SER A 176 -20.43 15.47 3.57
N HIS A 177 -19.78 14.59 4.33
CA HIS A 177 -20.01 14.41 5.77
C HIS A 177 -18.76 14.57 6.65
N VAL A 178 -17.56 14.67 6.07
CA VAL A 178 -16.31 14.82 6.82
C VAL A 178 -15.39 15.79 6.08
N ASN A 179 -14.88 16.79 6.81
CA ASN A 179 -13.94 17.75 6.28
C ASN A 179 -12.51 17.23 6.42
N ASN A 180 -11.76 17.20 5.32
CA ASN A 180 -10.33 16.91 5.40
C ASN A 180 -9.60 18.00 6.17
N GLN A 181 -8.66 17.60 7.02
CA GLN A 181 -7.78 18.51 7.73
C GLN A 181 -6.63 19.03 6.83
N ILE A 182 -6.31 18.29 5.77
CA ILE A 182 -5.27 18.62 4.78
C ILE A 182 -5.96 19.02 3.47
N ALA A 183 -5.52 20.14 2.89
CA ALA A 183 -6.01 20.64 1.60
C ALA A 183 -5.21 20.07 0.42
N GLU A 184 -3.89 20.09 0.52
CA GLU A 184 -2.96 19.50 -0.44
C GLU A 184 -1.59 19.25 0.21
N GLY A 185 -0.76 18.43 -0.42
CA GLY A 185 0.60 18.19 0.04
C GLY A 185 1.56 17.72 -1.04
N VAL A 186 2.83 17.83 -0.72
CA VAL A 186 3.94 17.33 -1.53
C VAL A 186 4.83 16.46 -0.65
N LEU A 187 5.22 15.31 -1.16
CA LEU A 187 6.23 14.44 -0.57
C LEU A 187 7.33 14.16 -1.59
N SER A 188 8.53 13.92 -1.12
CA SER A 188 9.67 13.50 -1.91
C SER A 188 10.42 12.40 -1.19
N MET A 189 11.06 11.52 -1.94
CA MET A 189 11.86 10.41 -1.42
C MET A 189 13.27 10.50 -1.99
N ASP A 190 14.26 10.50 -1.08
CA ASP A 190 15.70 10.52 -1.39
C ASP A 190 16.30 9.17 -1.02
N PHE A 191 16.86 8.47 -2.01
CA PHE A 191 17.35 7.12 -1.81
C PHE A 191 18.86 7.14 -1.54
N HIS A 192 19.21 6.83 -0.29
CA HIS A 192 20.59 6.75 0.15
C HIS A 192 21.11 5.30 0.16
N TYR A 193 22.34 5.12 0.63
CA TYR A 193 22.96 3.80 0.68
C TYR A 193 22.16 2.84 1.58
N ASP A 194 21.91 3.21 2.83
CA ASP A 194 21.32 2.32 3.83
C ASP A 194 19.90 2.71 4.27
N HIS A 195 19.32 3.76 3.67
CA HIS A 195 18.01 4.28 4.02
C HIS A 195 17.36 5.08 2.88
N ILE A 196 16.07 5.37 3.04
CA ILE A 196 15.33 6.33 2.22
C ILE A 196 14.81 7.41 3.15
N ASP A 197 15.13 8.67 2.85
CA ASP A 197 14.56 9.82 3.53
C ASP A 197 13.29 10.28 2.82
N ILE A 198 12.26 10.60 3.60
CA ILE A 198 10.98 11.13 3.11
C ILE A 198 10.83 12.54 3.66
N ASP A 199 10.71 13.52 2.77
CA ASP A 199 10.52 14.92 3.13
C ASP A 199 9.29 15.49 2.43
N GLY A 200 8.56 16.38 3.09
CA GLY A 200 7.48 17.09 2.42
C GLY A 200 6.74 18.09 3.28
N ASP A 201 5.73 18.71 2.68
CA ASP A 201 4.91 19.74 3.29
C ASP A 201 3.45 19.57 2.88
N PHE A 202 2.57 19.82 3.83
CA PHE A 202 1.13 19.84 3.66
C PHE A 202 0.57 21.21 4.01
N THR A 203 -0.38 21.67 3.20
CA THR A 203 -1.21 22.84 3.51
C THR A 203 -2.50 22.34 4.14
N THR A 204 -2.92 22.95 5.24
CA THR A 204 -4.14 22.56 5.95
C THR A 204 -5.34 23.36 5.47
N VAL A 205 -6.54 22.92 5.84
CA VAL A 205 -7.75 23.75 5.68
C VAL A 205 -7.78 24.87 6.72
N HIS A 206 -8.58 25.92 6.47
CA HIS A 206 -8.63 27.09 7.34
C HIS A 206 -9.03 26.75 8.80
N ASP A 207 -9.98 25.84 8.97
CA ASP A 207 -10.48 25.43 10.30
C ASP A 207 -9.51 24.50 11.06
N PHE A 208 -8.34 24.19 10.48
CA PHE A 208 -7.31 23.39 11.15
C PHE A 208 -6.68 24.13 12.34
N VAL A 209 -6.74 25.47 12.35
CA VAL A 209 -6.19 26.30 13.42
C VAL A 209 -6.85 25.95 14.76
N GLY A 210 -6.07 25.34 15.66
CA GLY A 210 -6.54 24.87 16.96
C GLY A 210 -6.70 23.35 17.08
N THR A 211 -6.37 22.58 16.04
CA THR A 211 -6.21 21.12 16.14
C THR A 211 -5.18 20.81 17.23
N PRO A 212 -5.49 19.97 18.22
CA PRO A 212 -4.55 19.65 19.29
C PRO A 212 -3.37 18.84 18.77
N PHE A 213 -2.23 18.91 19.44
CA PHE A 213 -1.13 17.97 19.23
C PHE A 213 -1.44 16.60 19.85
N THR A 214 -0.67 15.59 19.45
CA THR A 214 -0.78 14.24 20.01
C THR A 214 -0.53 14.24 21.52
N LYS A 215 -1.41 13.57 22.27
CA LYS A 215 -1.33 13.44 23.74
C LYS A 215 -0.49 12.26 24.19
N TYR A 216 -0.13 11.35 23.29
CA TYR A 216 0.50 10.09 23.67
C TYR A 216 1.81 9.96 22.91
N PRO A 217 2.91 9.59 23.59
CA PRO A 217 4.18 9.35 22.93
C PRO A 217 4.14 8.02 22.19
N LEU A 218 4.97 7.89 21.15
CA LEU A 218 5.20 6.59 20.52
C LEU A 218 5.71 5.57 21.53
N ASN A 219 5.26 4.33 21.37
CA ASN A 219 5.80 3.20 22.09
C ASN A 219 6.89 2.55 21.24
N GLU A 220 8.13 2.72 21.67
CA GLU A 220 9.30 2.23 20.96
C GLU A 220 9.52 0.72 21.12
N ASP A 221 8.84 0.08 22.06
CA ASP A 221 9.05 -1.34 22.40
C ASP A 221 8.16 -2.30 21.60
N VAL A 222 7.18 -1.80 20.86
CA VAL A 222 6.25 -2.61 20.05
C VAL A 222 6.61 -2.61 18.57
N ALA A 223 6.12 -3.63 17.85
CA ALA A 223 6.34 -3.75 16.42
C ALA A 223 5.75 -2.59 15.61
N LEU A 224 4.56 -2.11 15.97
CA LEU A 224 3.90 -0.97 15.33
C LEU A 224 3.34 -0.04 16.40
N SER A 225 3.64 1.25 16.27
CA SER A 225 3.05 2.30 17.11
C SER A 225 2.62 3.48 16.25
N LEU A 226 1.39 3.96 16.45
CA LEU A 226 0.83 5.10 15.73
C LEU A 226 0.15 6.06 16.72
N ARG A 227 0.38 7.36 16.52
CA ARG A 227 -0.21 8.46 17.27
C ARG A 227 -0.69 9.50 16.28
N SER A 228 -1.93 9.94 16.42
CA SER A 228 -2.44 10.98 15.53
C SER A 228 -3.52 11.81 16.19
N SER A 229 -3.44 13.13 16.03
CA SER A 229 -4.57 14.06 16.17
C SER A 229 -5.18 14.46 14.83
N LEU A 230 -4.57 14.02 13.74
CA LEU A 230 -5.23 13.97 12.45
C LEU A 230 -6.24 12.81 12.48
N ASN A 231 -7.40 13.04 11.90
CA ASN A 231 -8.43 12.04 11.72
C ASN A 231 -8.05 11.14 10.53
N VAL A 232 -6.99 10.34 10.69
CA VAL A 232 -6.33 9.55 9.63
C VAL A 232 -7.33 8.70 8.86
N PHE A 233 -8.22 8.03 9.58
CA PHE A 233 -9.24 7.17 8.97
C PHE A 233 -10.30 7.96 8.21
N ASN A 234 -10.44 9.26 8.39
CA ASN A 234 -11.36 10.04 7.57
C ASN A 234 -10.66 10.93 6.54
N SER A 235 -9.38 11.24 6.76
CA SER A 235 -8.63 12.24 5.98
C SER A 235 -7.54 11.67 5.07
N ILE A 236 -7.10 10.43 5.30
CA ILE A 236 -5.95 9.83 4.60
C ILE A 236 -6.39 8.54 3.88
N TRP A 237 -7.05 8.73 2.73
CA TRP A 237 -7.47 7.66 1.82
C TRP A 237 -6.64 7.66 0.52
N TRP A 238 -5.33 7.49 0.63
CA TRP A 238 -4.43 7.73 -0.51
C TRP A 238 -4.27 6.51 -1.44
N PHE A 239 -4.31 5.28 -0.92
CA PHE A 239 -3.87 4.11 -1.70
C PHE A 239 -4.82 2.90 -1.69
N SER A 240 -5.97 2.95 -1.00
CA SER A 240 -6.90 1.82 -0.93
C SER A 240 -8.29 2.16 -1.48
N LYS A 241 -8.90 1.19 -2.15
CA LYS A 241 -10.35 1.17 -2.47
C LYS A 241 -11.18 0.79 -1.24
N GLU A 242 -10.55 0.17 -0.24
CA GLU A 242 -11.20 -0.26 1.00
C GLU A 242 -11.40 0.93 1.91
N GLN A 243 -12.55 1.54 1.74
CA GLN A 243 -13.06 2.56 2.62
C GLN A 243 -13.58 1.89 3.89
N ILE A 244 -13.06 2.28 5.05
CA ILE A 244 -13.79 2.07 6.31
C ILE A 244 -14.86 3.15 6.34
N GLU A 245 -16.05 2.80 5.83
CA GLU A 245 -17.21 3.70 5.89
C GLU A 245 -17.64 3.91 7.35
N ASP A 246 -18.22 5.07 7.62
CA ASP A 246 -18.97 5.35 8.86
C ASP A 246 -18.20 5.37 10.19
N VAL A 247 -16.86 5.43 10.19
CA VAL A 247 -16.10 5.72 11.42
C VAL A 247 -16.34 7.18 11.84
N PRO A 248 -16.91 7.44 13.03
CA PRO A 248 -17.16 8.81 13.48
C PRO A 248 -15.87 9.61 13.62
N GLU A 249 -16.00 10.95 13.59
CA GLU A 249 -14.85 11.81 13.86
C GLU A 249 -14.31 11.59 15.29
N TYR A 250 -12.99 11.61 15.40
CA TYR A 250 -12.26 11.56 16.66
C TYR A 250 -11.27 12.71 16.74
N ASP A 251 -10.96 13.10 17.96
CA ASP A 251 -9.98 14.15 18.23
C ASP A 251 -8.56 13.57 18.19
N GLN A 252 -8.36 12.35 18.70
CA GLN A 252 -7.06 11.65 18.69
C GLN A 252 -7.19 10.14 18.61
N ILE A 253 -6.12 9.49 18.14
CA ILE A 253 -5.96 8.05 18.12
C ILE A 253 -4.56 7.65 18.61
N ALA A 254 -4.49 6.58 19.39
CA ALA A 254 -3.26 5.88 19.75
C ALA A 254 -3.42 4.39 19.49
N ILE A 255 -2.44 3.78 18.82
CA ILE A 255 -2.40 2.35 18.50
C ILE A 255 -1.02 1.81 18.85
N ASP A 256 -0.96 0.73 19.61
CA ASP A 256 0.21 -0.14 19.68
C ASP A 256 -0.20 -1.55 19.27
N TYR A 257 0.57 -2.16 18.38
CA TYR A 257 0.37 -3.50 17.87
C TYR A 257 1.69 -4.26 17.85
N ASP A 258 1.69 -5.46 18.41
CA ASP A 258 2.90 -6.27 18.60
C ASP A 258 2.69 -7.71 18.12
N GLY A 259 2.06 -7.86 16.95
CA GLY A 259 1.81 -9.15 16.32
C GLY A 259 0.49 -9.81 16.74
N VAL A 260 0.34 -11.08 16.34
CA VAL A 260 -0.90 -11.84 16.53
C VAL A 260 -0.62 -13.31 16.78
N ALA A 261 -1.34 -13.89 17.75
CA ALA A 261 -1.40 -15.33 17.90
C ALA A 261 -2.58 -15.89 17.11
N LEU A 262 -2.30 -16.72 16.12
CA LEU A 262 -3.28 -17.43 15.29
C LEU A 262 -3.42 -18.86 15.81
N ARG A 263 -4.57 -19.17 16.40
CA ARG A 263 -4.87 -20.49 16.94
C ARG A 263 -5.68 -21.30 15.96
N ILE A 264 -5.08 -22.33 15.37
CA ILE A 264 -5.75 -23.23 14.44
C ILE A 264 -6.79 -24.05 15.22
N CYS A 265 -8.04 -24.02 14.79
CA CYS A 265 -9.15 -24.72 15.41
C CYS A 265 -9.91 -25.60 14.42
N ASP A 266 -10.71 -26.54 14.94
CA ASP A 266 -11.61 -27.34 14.11
C ASP A 266 -12.57 -26.44 13.29
N LYS A 267 -12.62 -26.63 11.97
CA LYS A 267 -13.49 -25.89 11.03
C LYS A 267 -14.97 -26.00 11.36
N ASN A 268 -15.39 -27.05 12.07
CA ASN A 268 -16.78 -27.28 12.45
C ASN A 268 -17.25 -26.36 13.59
N TRP A 269 -16.38 -25.53 14.15
CA TRP A 269 -16.71 -24.59 15.21
C TRP A 269 -17.41 -23.30 14.74
N GLY A 270 -17.66 -23.19 13.43
CA GLY A 270 -18.51 -22.14 12.87
C GLY A 270 -17.79 -20.79 12.65
N TYR A 271 -16.46 -20.80 12.58
CA TYR A 271 -15.69 -19.67 12.06
C TYR A 271 -15.53 -19.79 10.55
N PRO A 272 -15.49 -18.67 9.81
CA PRO A 272 -15.28 -18.68 8.36
C PRO A 272 -13.90 -19.21 7.97
N PHE A 273 -12.92 -19.10 8.87
CA PHE A 273 -11.56 -19.62 8.71
C PHE A 273 -11.23 -20.60 9.86
N PRO A 274 -10.36 -21.61 9.65
CA PRO A 274 -10.01 -22.60 10.66
C PRO A 274 -9.00 -22.07 11.69
N PHE A 275 -9.09 -20.79 12.05
CA PHE A 275 -8.26 -20.18 13.08
C PHE A 275 -9.01 -19.09 13.86
N LYS A 276 -8.63 -18.93 15.13
CA LYS A 276 -8.97 -17.78 15.98
C LYS A 276 -7.77 -16.84 16.05
N SER A 277 -7.99 -15.54 15.97
CA SER A 277 -6.90 -14.56 16.05
C SER A 277 -6.92 -13.79 17.37
N PHE A 278 -5.75 -13.66 17.98
CA PHE A 278 -5.55 -12.95 19.23
C PHE A 278 -4.43 -11.92 19.05
N PRO A 279 -4.76 -10.74 18.49
CA PRO A 279 -3.80 -9.67 18.28
C PRO A 279 -3.31 -9.11 19.63
N GLU A 280 -2.00 -8.97 19.77
CA GLU A 280 -1.40 -8.26 20.90
C GLU A 280 -1.45 -6.76 20.62
N MET A 281 -2.57 -6.14 21.00
CA MET A 281 -2.83 -4.75 20.69
C MET A 281 -3.51 -3.97 21.81
N GLN A 282 -3.28 -2.67 21.77
CA GLN A 282 -4.08 -1.66 22.44
C GLN A 282 -4.36 -0.50 21.48
N MET A 283 -5.58 -0.02 21.47
CA MET A 283 -6.05 1.07 20.64
C MET A 283 -6.98 1.95 21.47
N GLN A 284 -6.86 3.26 21.29
CA GLN A 284 -7.72 4.24 21.93
C GLN A 284 -8.05 5.36 20.95
N PHE A 285 -9.33 5.69 20.85
CA PHE A 285 -9.85 6.89 20.22
C PHE A 285 -10.35 7.83 21.30
N ASP A 286 -9.87 9.06 21.29
CA ASP A 286 -10.42 10.16 22.10
C ASP A 286 -11.37 10.96 21.24
N TYR A 287 -12.54 11.33 21.79
CA TYR A 287 -13.54 12.08 21.04
C TYR A 287 -14.36 13.01 21.93
N SER A 288 -14.97 14.01 21.28
CA SER A 288 -15.83 15.01 21.89
C SER A 288 -17.33 14.79 21.65
N GLN A 289 -17.69 13.84 20.78
CA GLN A 289 -19.07 13.59 20.35
C GLN A 289 -19.55 12.16 20.74
N PRO A 290 -19.82 11.89 22.02
CA PRO A 290 -20.13 10.55 22.51
C PRO A 290 -21.36 9.90 21.86
N GLU A 291 -22.36 10.69 21.50
CA GLU A 291 -23.59 10.13 20.92
C GLU A 291 -23.36 9.54 19.52
N GLN A 292 -22.43 10.08 18.73
CA GLN A 292 -22.06 9.50 17.43
C GLN A 292 -21.34 8.17 17.61
N TRP A 293 -20.40 8.11 18.55
CA TRP A 293 -19.67 6.87 18.87
C TRP A 293 -20.58 5.78 19.45
N LYS A 294 -21.55 6.15 20.28
CA LYS A 294 -22.58 5.22 20.78
C LYS A 294 -23.47 4.71 19.64
N GLN A 295 -23.85 5.58 18.70
CA GLN A 295 -24.63 5.18 17.53
C GLN A 295 -23.84 4.23 16.62
N PHE A 296 -22.60 4.58 16.29
CA PHE A 296 -21.69 3.73 15.51
C PHE A 296 -21.56 2.34 16.14
N MET A 297 -21.28 2.26 17.44
CA MET A 297 -21.19 0.97 18.12
C MET A 297 -22.51 0.19 18.08
N ALA A 298 -23.66 0.86 18.16
CA ALA A 298 -24.96 0.20 18.00
C ALA A 298 -25.18 -0.33 16.58
N GLU A 299 -24.74 0.40 15.55
CA GLU A 299 -24.80 -0.02 14.15
C GLU A 299 -23.89 -1.23 13.89
N VAL A 300 -22.64 -1.19 14.35
CA VAL A 300 -21.69 -2.31 14.28
C VAL A 300 -22.26 -3.59 14.92
N ILE A 301 -22.97 -3.45 16.05
CA ILE A 301 -23.67 -4.58 16.69
C ILE A 301 -24.82 -5.10 15.82
N ASN A 302 -25.61 -4.20 15.23
CA ASN A 302 -26.79 -4.55 14.45
C ASN A 302 -26.46 -5.19 13.09
N GLU A 303 -25.28 -4.91 12.54
CA GLU A 303 -24.82 -5.52 11.28
C GLU A 303 -24.45 -7.02 11.41
N GLU A 304 -24.47 -7.58 12.63
CA GLU A 304 -24.10 -8.98 12.94
C GLU A 304 -22.66 -9.39 12.55
N LYS A 305 -21.85 -8.49 12.00
CA LYS A 305 -20.42 -8.68 11.68
C LYS A 305 -19.55 -8.82 12.92
N VAL A 306 -20.05 -8.37 14.06
CA VAL A 306 -19.33 -8.36 15.33
C VAL A 306 -20.24 -8.90 16.42
N ARG A 307 -19.75 -9.90 17.16
CA ARG A 307 -20.44 -10.41 18.36
C ARG A 307 -19.90 -9.68 19.58
N ILE A 308 -20.80 -9.02 20.30
CA ILE A 308 -20.46 -8.32 21.54
C ILE A 308 -21.01 -9.08 22.75
N ASP A 309 -20.12 -9.36 23.70
CA ASP A 309 -20.49 -9.82 25.03
C ASP A 309 -20.38 -8.64 26.00
N THR A 310 -21.53 -8.09 26.36
CA THR A 310 -21.66 -6.95 27.28
C THR A 310 -21.42 -7.32 28.75
N ILE A 311 -21.33 -8.61 29.09
CA ILE A 311 -21.01 -9.06 30.46
C ILE A 311 -19.50 -9.05 30.67
N THR A 312 -18.76 -9.51 29.66
CA THR A 312 -17.29 -9.59 29.71
C THR A 312 -16.60 -8.40 29.05
N ASN A 313 -17.37 -7.48 28.46
CA ASN A 313 -16.91 -6.40 27.59
C ASN A 313 -15.98 -6.92 26.49
N SER A 314 -16.39 -8.01 25.84
CA SER A 314 -15.63 -8.64 24.76
C SER A 314 -16.27 -8.37 23.41
N LEU A 315 -15.43 -8.18 22.40
CA LEU A 315 -15.79 -7.99 21.01
C LEU A 315 -15.12 -9.09 20.19
N ILE A 316 -15.91 -9.82 19.41
CA ILE A 316 -15.44 -10.90 18.54
C ILE A 316 -15.83 -10.56 17.12
N THR A 317 -14.85 -10.46 16.21
CA THR A 317 -15.13 -10.19 14.80
C THR A 317 -15.63 -11.46 14.09
N GLU A 318 -16.25 -11.29 12.93
CA GLU A 318 -16.65 -12.42 12.05
C GLU A 318 -15.47 -13.36 11.74
N GLN A 319 -14.27 -12.81 11.59
CA GLN A 319 -13.03 -13.57 11.33
C GLN A 319 -12.49 -14.28 12.59
N GLY A 320 -13.16 -14.16 13.74
CA GLY A 320 -12.75 -14.80 14.98
C GLY A 320 -11.63 -14.07 15.72
N ALA A 321 -11.47 -12.76 15.50
CA ALA A 321 -10.54 -11.94 16.28
C ALA A 321 -11.16 -11.53 17.62
N PHE A 322 -10.42 -11.67 18.71
CA PHE A 322 -10.93 -11.41 20.07
C PHE A 322 -10.31 -10.16 20.69
N PHE A 323 -11.18 -9.27 21.17
CA PHE A 323 -10.82 -8.03 21.87
C PHE A 323 -11.62 -7.87 23.15
N LYS A 324 -11.06 -7.17 24.13
CA LYS A 324 -11.83 -6.43 25.11
C LYS A 324 -12.05 -5.02 24.60
N TYR A 325 -13.21 -4.46 24.90
CA TYR A 325 -13.51 -3.08 24.55
C TYR A 325 -13.97 -2.30 25.79
N ASP A 326 -13.78 -0.98 25.76
CA ASP A 326 -14.39 -0.06 26.71
C ASP A 326 -14.91 1.16 25.96
N LEU A 327 -16.11 1.60 26.33
CA LEU A 327 -16.76 2.76 25.73
C LEU A 327 -17.21 3.70 26.84
N THR A 328 -16.60 4.87 26.89
CA THR A 328 -16.90 5.92 27.86
C THR A 328 -17.58 7.11 27.18
N ASP A 329 -17.75 8.24 27.87
CA ASP A 329 -18.30 9.45 27.24
C ASP A 329 -17.24 10.25 26.46
N ASN A 330 -15.96 9.86 26.52
CA ASN A 330 -14.86 10.61 25.91
C ASN A 330 -13.80 9.74 25.22
N ALA A 331 -13.91 8.41 25.32
CA ALA A 331 -12.98 7.50 24.69
C ALA A 331 -13.61 6.16 24.33
N PHE A 332 -13.11 5.57 23.24
CA PHE A 332 -13.35 4.18 22.86
C PHE A 332 -12.01 3.45 22.85
N GLN A 333 -11.95 2.29 23.51
CA GLN A 333 -10.74 1.52 23.69
C GLN A 333 -10.94 0.08 23.21
N LEU A 334 -9.91 -0.48 22.58
CA LEU A 334 -9.80 -1.88 22.20
C LEU A 334 -8.47 -2.43 22.72
N SER A 335 -8.47 -3.58 23.39
CA SER A 335 -7.24 -4.20 23.88
C SER A 335 -7.39 -5.68 24.17
N ARG A 336 -6.29 -6.42 24.29
CA ARG A 336 -6.32 -7.80 24.84
C ARG A 336 -6.30 -7.82 26.37
N ALA A 337 -5.43 -7.02 26.97
CA ALA A 337 -5.11 -7.04 28.40
C ALA A 337 -5.40 -5.72 29.13
N GLY A 338 -6.11 -4.78 28.49
CA GLY A 338 -6.30 -3.41 28.97
C GLY A 338 -5.41 -2.41 28.22
N THR A 339 -5.76 -1.12 28.29
CA THR A 339 -4.99 -0.01 27.72
C THR A 339 -4.11 0.61 28.79
N ASN A 340 -2.91 1.07 28.39
CA ASN A 340 -1.96 1.75 29.27
C ASN A 340 -1.23 2.88 28.53
N PHE A 341 -1.97 3.68 27.78
CA PHE A 341 -1.43 4.89 27.18
C PHE A 341 -1.17 5.94 28.27
N LYS A 342 0.07 6.40 28.37
CA LYS A 342 0.44 7.50 29.28
C LYS A 342 0.37 8.80 28.50
N ALA A 343 -0.42 9.74 29.00
CA ALA A 343 -0.49 11.06 28.41
C ALA A 343 0.85 11.79 28.61
N ASP A 344 1.42 12.25 27.50
CA ASP A 344 2.57 13.13 27.38
C ASP A 344 2.36 13.95 26.09
N GLU A 345 1.86 15.18 26.24
CA GLU A 345 1.54 16.03 25.09
C GLU A 345 2.82 16.42 24.36
N SER A 346 2.88 16.10 23.07
CA SER A 346 3.91 16.66 22.21
C SER A 346 3.69 18.16 22.03
N GLU A 347 4.77 18.93 21.97
CA GLU A 347 4.68 20.37 21.75
C GLU A 347 4.42 20.74 20.28
N ASN A 348 4.53 19.81 19.33
CA ASN A 348 4.44 20.13 17.89
C ASN A 348 4.03 18.99 16.94
N LEU A 349 3.64 17.80 17.44
CA LEU A 349 3.32 16.65 16.58
C LEU A 349 1.81 16.51 16.35
N TYR A 350 1.41 16.37 15.09
CA TYR A 350 0.05 16.00 14.68
C TYR A 350 -0.07 14.51 14.35
N PHE A 351 1.01 13.89 13.87
CA PHE A 351 1.08 12.47 13.53
C PHE A 351 2.48 11.93 13.80
N ASP A 352 2.56 10.73 14.37
CA ASP A 352 3.81 10.00 14.57
C ASP A 352 3.56 8.50 14.38
N PHE A 353 4.41 7.84 13.60
CA PHE A 353 4.27 6.44 13.21
C PHE A 353 5.62 5.74 13.22
N GLN A 354 5.59 4.50 13.70
CA GLN A 354 6.69 3.57 13.60
C GLN A 354 6.21 2.16 13.28
N MET A 355 6.99 1.46 12.45
CA MET A 355 6.86 0.03 12.22
C MET A 355 8.22 -0.64 12.17
N LYS A 356 8.33 -1.83 12.75
CA LYS A 356 9.51 -2.73 12.75
C LYS A 356 9.09 -4.08 12.18
N PHE A 357 9.49 -4.38 10.95
CA PHE A 357 8.99 -5.57 10.23
C PHE A 357 9.43 -6.88 10.88
N GLU A 358 10.71 -7.02 11.24
CA GLU A 358 11.21 -8.25 11.88
C GLU A 358 10.50 -8.55 13.20
N GLN A 359 10.24 -7.53 14.02
CA GLN A 359 9.48 -7.69 15.27
C GLN A 359 8.02 -8.07 14.98
N LEU A 360 7.38 -7.44 14.00
CA LEU A 360 6.02 -7.74 13.59
C LEU A 360 5.85 -9.20 13.12
N ILE A 361 6.76 -9.66 12.27
CA ILE A 361 6.73 -11.02 11.71
C ILE A 361 7.05 -12.04 12.81
N SER A 362 8.12 -11.82 13.60
CA SER A 362 8.51 -12.74 14.67
C SER A 362 7.48 -12.86 15.80
N ASN A 363 6.69 -11.81 16.05
CA ASN A 363 5.60 -11.84 17.02
C ASN A 363 4.27 -12.39 16.45
N THR A 364 4.25 -12.73 15.16
CA THR A 364 3.12 -13.44 14.54
C THR A 364 3.33 -14.94 14.70
N VAL A 365 2.56 -15.55 15.59
CA VAL A 365 2.73 -16.96 16.00
C VAL A 365 1.52 -17.79 15.59
N VAL A 366 1.78 -18.96 15.01
CA VAL A 366 0.75 -19.94 14.67
C VAL A 366 0.82 -21.11 15.66
N GLU A 367 -0.28 -21.39 16.35
CA GLU A 367 -0.36 -22.47 17.34
C GLU A 367 -1.67 -23.27 17.17
N ILE A 368 -1.73 -24.47 17.74
CA ILE A 368 -2.96 -25.27 17.75
C ILE A 368 -3.83 -24.86 18.95
N ASP A 369 -5.12 -24.64 18.72
CA ASP A 369 -6.09 -24.46 19.82
C ASP A 369 -6.24 -25.78 20.59
N GLU A 370 -5.64 -25.87 21.78
CA GLU A 370 -5.71 -27.07 22.62
C GLU A 370 -7.13 -27.41 23.07
N GLU A 371 -8.02 -26.42 23.15
CA GLU A 371 -9.41 -26.64 23.58
C GLU A 371 -10.26 -27.22 22.44
N ASN A 372 -9.92 -26.92 21.19
CA ASN A 372 -10.67 -27.33 20.01
C ASN A 372 -9.74 -27.68 18.84
N PRO A 373 -8.84 -28.67 19.01
CA PRO A 373 -7.81 -28.96 18.03
C PRO A 373 -8.45 -29.56 16.77
N PRO A 374 -8.00 -29.16 15.57
CA PRO A 374 -8.37 -29.85 14.35
C PRO A 374 -7.70 -31.24 14.30
N THR A 375 -8.00 -32.03 13.28
CA THR A 375 -7.29 -33.30 13.10
C THR A 375 -5.79 -33.07 12.86
N ALA A 376 -4.95 -34.06 13.17
CA ALA A 376 -3.49 -33.94 12.97
C ALA A 376 -3.11 -33.64 11.51
N MET A 377 -3.87 -34.19 10.55
CA MET A 377 -3.66 -33.92 9.12
C MET A 377 -4.05 -32.48 8.75
N GLU A 378 -5.19 -32.00 9.23
CA GLU A 378 -5.61 -30.61 9.00
C GLU A 378 -4.65 -29.61 9.66
N SER A 379 -4.21 -29.91 10.89
CA SER A 379 -3.18 -29.12 11.58
C SER A 379 -1.92 -28.99 10.72
N ALA A 380 -1.40 -30.10 10.21
CA ALA A 380 -0.18 -30.11 9.41
C ALA A 380 -0.34 -29.32 8.10
N LEU A 381 -1.48 -29.45 7.41
CA LEU A 381 -1.74 -28.72 6.17
C LEU A 381 -1.88 -27.22 6.41
N ILE A 382 -2.61 -26.81 7.45
CA ILE A 382 -2.83 -25.40 7.77
C ILE A 382 -1.53 -24.76 8.25
N SER A 383 -0.78 -25.42 9.14
CA SER A 383 0.53 -24.94 9.58
C SER A 383 1.49 -24.75 8.41
N MET A 384 1.58 -25.71 7.49
CA MET A 384 2.46 -25.61 6.33
C MET A 384 2.06 -24.46 5.39
N ALA A 385 0.76 -24.22 5.18
CA ALA A 385 0.29 -23.07 4.39
C ALA A 385 0.63 -21.74 5.07
N MET A 386 0.37 -21.63 6.37
CA MET A 386 0.65 -20.42 7.15
C MET A 386 2.15 -20.12 7.27
N GLU A 387 2.98 -21.15 7.45
CA GLU A 387 4.44 -21.01 7.42
C GLU A 387 4.92 -20.47 6.07
N GLY A 388 4.34 -20.94 4.96
CA GLY A 388 4.62 -20.40 3.63
C GLY A 388 4.22 -18.93 3.45
N GLU A 389 3.06 -18.53 3.99
CA GLU A 389 2.64 -17.12 3.98
C GLU A 389 3.56 -16.23 4.83
N ILE A 390 3.95 -16.70 6.03
CA ILE A 390 4.89 -15.98 6.90
C ILE A 390 6.28 -15.90 6.26
N GLU A 391 6.75 -16.98 5.62
CA GLU A 391 7.99 -16.99 4.84
C GLU A 391 7.94 -15.98 3.69
N GLY A 392 6.79 -15.84 3.01
CA GLY A 392 6.59 -14.78 2.02
C GLY A 392 6.71 -13.37 2.62
N LEU A 393 6.24 -13.16 3.86
CA LEU A 393 6.38 -11.86 4.54
C LEU A 393 7.83 -11.54 4.92
N HIS A 394 8.70 -12.54 5.09
CA HIS A 394 10.13 -12.32 5.36
C HIS A 394 10.86 -11.62 4.20
N THR A 395 10.26 -11.54 3.02
CA THR A 395 10.69 -10.65 1.94
C THR A 395 10.79 -9.18 2.38
N PHE A 396 10.00 -8.77 3.38
CA PHE A 396 10.05 -7.44 3.98
C PHE A 396 11.17 -7.26 5.02
N ASP A 397 11.91 -8.31 5.38
CA ASP A 397 12.99 -8.25 6.39
C ASP A 397 14.16 -7.34 5.99
N ASN A 398 14.27 -7.00 4.70
CA ASN A 398 15.24 -6.02 4.24
C ASN A 398 14.95 -4.61 4.77
N ILE A 399 13.72 -4.33 5.22
CA ILE A 399 13.37 -3.08 5.90
C ILE A 399 13.42 -3.34 7.41
N GLU A 400 14.34 -2.68 8.09
CA GLU A 400 14.44 -2.77 9.56
C GLU A 400 13.34 -1.97 10.23
N GLN A 401 13.14 -0.73 9.79
CA GLN A 401 12.23 0.20 10.44
C GLN A 401 11.70 1.25 9.47
N VAL A 402 10.43 1.62 9.63
CA VAL A 402 9.84 2.81 9.04
C VAL A 402 9.45 3.76 10.15
N ARG A 403 9.82 5.03 10.03
CA ARG A 403 9.34 6.14 10.86
C ARG A 403 8.73 7.23 9.98
N PHE A 404 7.64 7.84 10.44
CA PHE A 404 7.04 8.98 9.75
C PHE A 404 6.37 9.92 10.73
N LYS A 405 6.56 11.22 10.54
CA LYS A 405 6.12 12.29 11.43
C LYS A 405 5.48 13.41 10.64
N MET A 406 4.45 14.02 11.21
CA MET A 406 3.88 15.26 10.74
C MET A 406 3.86 16.27 11.88
N MET A 407 4.51 17.41 11.65
CA MET A 407 4.80 18.43 12.66
C MET A 407 4.29 19.80 12.21
N GLU A 408 3.98 20.67 13.17
CA GLU A 408 3.69 22.08 12.87
C GLU A 408 4.84 22.78 12.13
N ASP A 409 4.52 23.52 11.06
CA ASP A 409 5.46 24.38 10.33
C ASP A 409 4.89 25.76 10.02
N GLY A 410 4.38 26.43 11.06
CA GLY A 410 3.75 27.74 10.97
C GLY A 410 2.25 27.70 10.67
N GLU A 411 1.69 28.85 10.31
CA GLU A 411 0.24 28.98 10.08
C GLU A 411 -0.20 28.15 8.86
N GLU A 412 -1.19 27.27 9.09
CA GLU A 412 -1.83 26.41 8.09
C GLU A 412 -0.88 25.47 7.33
N LYS A 413 0.24 25.10 7.96
CA LYS A 413 1.26 24.25 7.38
C LYS A 413 1.71 23.16 8.32
N ILE A 414 1.95 21.99 7.72
CA ILE A 414 2.46 20.82 8.40
C ILE A 414 3.67 20.33 7.62
N LYS A 415 4.81 20.21 8.28
CA LYS A 415 5.98 19.55 7.72
C LYS A 415 5.87 18.05 7.92
N ALA A 416 6.28 17.27 6.93
CA ALA A 416 6.40 15.82 7.02
C ALA A 416 7.84 15.38 6.89
N GLU A 417 8.24 14.46 7.76
CA GLU A 417 9.56 13.84 7.79
C GLU A 417 9.40 12.35 8.02
N GLY A 418 10.09 11.53 7.24
CA GLY A 418 10.08 10.09 7.37
C GLY A 418 11.41 9.47 7.02
N HIS A 419 11.59 8.24 7.46
CA HIS A 419 12.82 7.50 7.28
C HIS A 419 12.51 6.01 7.17
N VAL A 420 12.95 5.40 6.08
CA VAL A 420 12.90 3.94 5.87
C VAL A 420 14.32 3.41 6.02
N GLN A 421 14.59 2.77 7.13
CA GLN A 421 15.89 2.18 7.42
C GLN A 421 15.94 0.76 6.84
N MET A 422 16.92 0.49 5.98
CA MET A 422 17.17 -0.87 5.47
C MET A 422 17.86 -1.73 6.54
N LYS A 423 17.97 -3.03 6.37
CA LYS A 423 18.75 -3.92 7.26
C LYS A 423 20.19 -4.05 6.80
N ASN A 424 20.39 -4.11 5.48
CA ASN A 424 21.70 -4.13 4.86
C ASN A 424 22.32 -2.72 4.87
N ARG A 425 23.32 -2.52 5.74
CA ARG A 425 24.09 -1.28 5.81
C ARG A 425 25.16 -1.16 4.75
N ASP A 426 25.47 -2.25 4.06
CA ASP A 426 26.49 -2.31 3.01
C ASP A 426 25.87 -2.35 1.59
N GLY A 427 24.54 -2.35 1.49
CA GLY A 427 23.78 -2.32 0.24
C GLY A 427 23.33 -0.91 -0.16
N GLN A 428 22.53 -0.78 -1.23
CA GLN A 428 22.02 0.51 -1.70
C GLN A 428 20.48 0.48 -1.74
N SER A 429 19.80 1.47 -1.13
CA SER A 429 18.33 1.45 -0.95
C SER A 429 17.50 1.43 -2.24
N ILE A 430 18.03 1.89 -3.38
CA ILE A 430 17.45 1.72 -4.72
C ILE A 430 17.46 0.25 -5.10
N VAL A 431 18.57 -0.45 -4.92
CA VAL A 431 18.70 -1.87 -5.29
C VAL A 431 17.80 -2.72 -4.39
N GLU A 432 17.85 -2.47 -3.08
CA GLU A 432 16.98 -3.15 -2.10
C GLU A 432 15.50 -2.76 -2.30
N GLY A 433 15.23 -1.50 -2.66
CA GLY A 433 13.90 -0.96 -2.93
C GLY A 433 13.27 -1.52 -4.20
N MET A 434 14.06 -1.82 -5.24
CA MET A 434 13.56 -2.49 -6.46
C MET A 434 13.08 -3.92 -6.16
N TYR A 435 13.81 -4.66 -5.31
CA TYR A 435 13.37 -5.97 -4.84
C TYR A 435 12.04 -5.84 -4.06
N PHE A 436 12.00 -4.91 -3.11
CA PHE A 436 10.78 -4.60 -2.34
C PHE A 436 9.58 -4.23 -3.23
N ILE A 437 9.75 -3.35 -4.23
CA ILE A 437 8.67 -2.93 -5.13
C ILE A 437 8.15 -4.11 -5.96
N THR A 438 9.05 -4.97 -6.45
CA THR A 438 8.66 -6.15 -7.25
C THR A 438 7.76 -7.09 -6.45
N GLU A 439 8.13 -7.34 -5.19
CA GLU A 439 7.41 -8.21 -4.28
C GLU A 439 6.11 -7.57 -3.79
N ALA A 440 6.12 -6.27 -3.46
CA ALA A 440 4.91 -5.52 -3.14
C ALA A 440 3.90 -5.51 -4.29
N LEU A 441 4.36 -5.37 -5.54
CA LEU A 441 3.51 -5.47 -6.73
C LEU A 441 2.90 -6.86 -6.90
N PHE A 442 3.63 -7.92 -6.55
CA PHE A 442 3.09 -9.29 -6.54
C PHE A 442 1.95 -9.43 -5.52
N TYR A 443 2.13 -8.94 -4.29
CA TYR A 443 1.09 -8.93 -3.26
C TYR A 443 -0.12 -8.08 -3.64
N ILE A 444 0.10 -6.88 -4.18
CA ILE A 444 -0.97 -6.00 -4.68
C ILE A 444 -1.76 -6.69 -5.79
N LYS A 445 -1.08 -7.35 -6.75
CA LYS A 445 -1.74 -8.11 -7.82
C LYS A 445 -2.58 -9.27 -7.26
N ALA A 446 -2.05 -10.02 -6.30
CA ALA A 446 -2.77 -11.11 -5.65
C ALA A 446 -4.04 -10.59 -4.93
N PHE A 447 -3.94 -9.44 -4.28
CA PHE A 447 -5.05 -8.80 -3.57
C PHE A 447 -6.13 -8.22 -4.51
N LEU A 448 -5.72 -7.68 -5.66
CA LEU A 448 -6.63 -7.10 -6.66
C LEU A 448 -7.30 -8.14 -7.57
N THR A 449 -6.84 -9.40 -7.54
CA THR A 449 -7.46 -10.47 -8.30
C THR A 449 -8.59 -11.08 -7.46
N PRO A 450 -9.88 -10.93 -7.85
CA PRO A 450 -10.97 -11.54 -7.10
C PRO A 450 -10.75 -13.06 -7.03
N ALA A 451 -10.99 -13.64 -5.86
CA ALA A 451 -10.91 -15.09 -5.69
C ALA A 451 -11.72 -15.77 -6.81
N PRO A 452 -11.18 -16.80 -7.49
CA PRO A 452 -11.95 -17.51 -8.50
C PRO A 452 -13.22 -18.01 -7.84
N THR A 453 -14.37 -17.56 -8.35
CA THR A 453 -15.67 -18.06 -7.94
C THR A 453 -15.63 -19.56 -8.17
N SER A 454 -15.52 -20.33 -7.09
CA SER A 454 -15.57 -21.78 -7.13
C SER A 454 -17.01 -22.19 -7.43
N ASP A 455 -17.41 -22.12 -8.70
CA ASP A 455 -18.45 -23.02 -9.20
C ASP A 455 -17.79 -24.39 -9.32
N PRO A 456 -18.21 -25.40 -8.55
CA PRO A 456 -17.70 -26.75 -8.75
C PRO A 456 -18.24 -27.25 -10.09
N ASP A 457 -17.38 -27.29 -11.11
CA ASP A 457 -17.65 -28.05 -12.32
C ASP A 457 -18.05 -29.48 -11.91
N PRO A 458 -19.22 -29.97 -12.33
CA PRO A 458 -19.62 -31.32 -12.00
C PRO A 458 -18.64 -32.29 -12.66
N VAL A 459 -17.86 -32.98 -11.83
CA VAL A 459 -17.02 -34.10 -12.24
C VAL A 459 -17.92 -35.14 -12.91
N VAL A 460 -17.92 -35.18 -14.23
CA VAL A 460 -18.51 -36.27 -15.00
C VAL A 460 -17.58 -37.47 -14.86
N ILE A 461 -17.90 -38.37 -13.93
CA ILE A 461 -17.28 -39.68 -13.86
C ILE A 461 -17.80 -40.49 -15.05
N THR A 462 -17.00 -40.59 -16.11
CA THR A 462 -17.20 -41.59 -17.15
C THR A 462 -16.76 -42.95 -16.61
N GLU A 463 -17.73 -43.81 -16.28
CA GLU A 463 -17.51 -45.23 -16.03
C GLU A 463 -17.01 -45.90 -17.32
N GLU A 464 -15.70 -46.09 -17.45
CA GLU A 464 -15.15 -47.13 -18.32
C GLU A 464 -14.99 -48.41 -17.49
N ALA A 465 -15.90 -49.37 -17.73
CA ALA A 465 -15.81 -50.72 -17.20
C ALA A 465 -14.68 -51.50 -17.90
N PRO A 466 -13.74 -52.11 -17.16
CA PRO A 466 -12.89 -53.16 -17.72
C PRO A 466 -13.67 -54.48 -17.70
N SER A 467 -13.88 -55.01 -18.90
CA SER A 467 -14.35 -56.36 -19.16
C SER A 467 -13.36 -57.42 -18.68
N ASP A 468 -13.94 -58.53 -18.23
CA ASP A 468 -13.42 -59.89 -18.29
C ASP A 468 -12.35 -60.33 -17.29
N THR A 469 -12.35 -61.57 -16.82
CA THR A 469 -13.40 -62.49 -16.34
C THR A 469 -12.63 -63.63 -15.66
N ILE A 470 -13.19 -64.18 -14.57
CA ILE A 470 -13.15 -65.61 -14.19
C ILE A 470 -11.76 -66.20 -13.79
N SER A 471 -11.60 -66.63 -12.53
CA SER A 471 -12.08 -67.95 -12.09
C SER A 471 -11.79 -68.22 -10.61
N ASP A 472 -12.86 -68.46 -9.86
CA ASP A 472 -13.10 -69.60 -8.96
C ASP A 472 -11.88 -70.38 -8.40
N THR A 473 -11.85 -70.61 -7.09
CA THR A 473 -12.57 -71.74 -6.47
C THR A 473 -12.28 -71.80 -4.96
N ALA A 474 -13.31 -71.64 -4.13
CA ALA A 474 -13.67 -72.62 -3.09
C ALA A 474 -14.93 -72.17 -2.30
N ILE A 475 -16.01 -72.93 -2.47
CA ILE A 475 -16.94 -73.40 -1.42
C ILE A 475 -17.72 -72.26 -0.69
N GLN A 476 -19.05 -72.14 -0.84
CA GLN A 476 -20.07 -73.14 -1.18
C GLN A 476 -21.18 -72.55 -2.07
#